data_AF-A0A3Q9W8Y8-F1
#
_entry.id   AF-A0A3Q9W8Y8-F1
#
_cell.length_a   1.000
_cell.length_b   1.000
_cell.length_c   1.000
_cell.angle_alpha   90.00
_cell.angle_beta   90.00
_cell.angle_gamma   90.00
#
_symmetry.space_group_name_H-M   'P 1'
#
loop_
_entity.id
_entity.type
_entity.pdbx_description
1 polymer ?
#
loop_
_entity_poly.entity_id
_entity_poly.type
_entity_poly.pdbx_seq_one_letter_code
_entity_poly.pdbx_strand_id
1 'polypeptide(L)'
;MHASSNQFGGGDLYFHPKGSACMLSVPHQFHDQLTGKIGKALFNTRCQVMVINTEHRNEPSPDLYSMDYSHRPSGLHAAAAQAFARRYPASHLYQIHGFNQDKRRTAHGRLADFIISQGRQNTPALAQLGQCLSKVSEHTYQYPHQVSELGGTRNVMHRLGLPAGFFIHIEISRPMRERLVSNPHTLEQFALCLI
;
A
#
# COMPACT_ATOMS: atom_id res chain seq x y z
N MET A 1 13.19 -4.89 14.89
CA MET A 1 14.43 -4.68 14.12
C MET A 1 14.17 -3.60 13.08
N HIS A 2 15.15 -2.73 12.81
CA HIS A 2 15.05 -1.64 11.83
C HIS A 2 16.31 -1.68 10.95
N ALA A 3 16.13 -1.50 9.64
CA ALA A 3 17.20 -1.35 8.67
C ALA A 3 16.88 -0.15 7.78
N SER A 4 17.89 0.61 7.36
CA SER A 4 17.74 1.78 6.49
C SER A 4 18.68 1.72 5.30
N SER A 5 18.33 2.41 4.23
CA SER A 5 19.18 2.64 3.06
C SER A 5 18.92 4.04 2.52
N ASN A 6 19.98 4.74 2.10
CA ASN A 6 19.85 5.98 1.32
C ASN A 6 20.10 5.74 -0.17
N GLN A 7 20.38 4.50 -0.56
CA GLN A 7 20.60 4.10 -1.94
C GLN A 7 19.33 3.54 -2.55
N PHE A 8 19.26 3.56 -3.88
CA PHE A 8 18.22 2.91 -4.66
C PHE A 8 16.79 3.30 -4.24
N GLY A 9 16.50 4.60 -4.21
CA GLY A 9 15.21 5.16 -3.80
C GLY A 9 15.12 5.51 -2.31
N GLY A 10 16.00 4.95 -1.48
CA GLY A 10 16.06 5.19 -0.03
C GLY A 10 14.85 4.67 0.75
N GLY A 11 15.05 4.06 1.91
CA GLY A 11 13.93 3.76 2.79
C GLY A 11 14.30 3.07 4.08
N ASP A 12 13.29 2.92 4.92
CA ASP A 12 13.34 2.19 6.17
C ASP A 12 12.53 0.90 6.07
N LEU A 13 13.09 -0.19 6.60
CA LEU A 13 12.43 -1.46 6.84
C LEU A 13 12.29 -1.67 8.34
N TYR A 14 11.07 -1.97 8.77
CA TYR A 14 10.76 -2.33 10.15
C TYR A 14 10.26 -3.76 10.20
N PHE A 15 10.69 -4.49 11.23
CA PHE A 15 10.29 -5.86 11.49
C PHE A 15 9.80 -6.01 12.93
N HIS A 16 8.58 -6.52 13.08
CA HIS A 16 7.89 -6.78 14.33
C HIS A 16 7.67 -8.30 14.51
N PRO A 17 8.51 -9.00 15.29
CA PRO A 17 8.51 -10.47 15.36
C PRO A 17 7.16 -11.09 15.73
N LYS A 18 6.35 -10.39 16.53
CA LYS A 18 5.03 -10.85 17.00
C LYS A 18 3.87 -10.36 16.13
N GLY A 19 4.14 -9.65 15.03
CA GLY A 19 3.11 -9.24 14.08
C GLY A 19 2.57 -10.41 13.27
N SER A 20 1.35 -10.25 12.77
CA SER A 20 0.73 -11.14 11.78
C SER A 20 1.55 -11.16 10.49
N ALA A 21 1.46 -12.27 9.75
CA ALA A 21 2.12 -12.44 8.46
C ALA A 21 1.45 -11.59 7.37
N CYS A 22 1.67 -10.28 7.43
CA CYS A 22 1.38 -9.31 6.39
C CYS A 22 2.56 -8.32 6.27
N MET A 23 2.72 -7.74 5.09
CA MET A 23 3.70 -6.71 4.81
C MET A 23 3.02 -5.43 4.37
N LEU A 24 3.46 -4.30 4.92
CA LEU A 24 3.04 -2.97 4.51
C LEU A 24 4.12 -2.32 3.64
N SER A 25 3.69 -1.65 2.58
CA SER A 25 4.52 -0.76 1.77
C SER A 25 3.91 0.64 1.76
N VAL A 26 4.69 1.66 2.12
CA VAL A 26 4.31 3.07 2.11
C VAL A 26 5.32 3.83 1.25
N PRO A 27 5.15 3.84 -0.07
CA PRO A 27 6.18 4.32 -1.00
C PRO A 27 6.23 5.85 -1.13
N HIS A 28 5.21 6.57 -0.66
CA HIS A 28 5.06 8.01 -0.92
C HIS A 28 4.71 8.82 0.34
N GLN A 29 5.30 8.54 1.51
CA GLN A 29 4.88 9.17 2.77
C GLN A 29 4.87 10.72 2.76
N PHE A 30 5.72 11.33 1.94
CA PHE A 30 5.85 12.78 1.79
C PHE A 30 4.84 13.38 0.81
N HIS A 31 4.55 12.68 -0.29
CA HIS A 31 3.63 13.14 -1.33
C HIS A 31 2.17 12.80 -0.97
N ASP A 32 1.95 11.56 -0.53
CA ASP A 32 0.67 11.04 -0.11
C ASP A 32 0.53 11.30 1.40
N GLN A 33 0.34 12.56 1.78
CA GLN A 33 0.29 13.02 3.18
C GLN A 33 -0.46 12.05 4.13
N LEU A 34 0.01 11.89 5.36
CA LEU A 34 -0.58 10.99 6.37
C LEU A 34 -0.44 9.47 6.11
N THR A 35 -0.11 9.01 4.90
CA THR A 35 0.09 7.56 4.66
C THR A 35 1.20 6.98 5.55
N GLY A 36 2.27 7.73 5.81
CA GLY A 36 3.32 7.32 6.76
C GLY A 36 2.83 7.15 8.20
N LYS A 37 1.91 8.01 8.67
CA LYS A 37 1.30 7.88 10.01
C LYS A 37 0.40 6.65 10.08
N ILE A 38 -0.42 6.45 9.06
CA ILE A 38 -1.33 5.29 8.95
C ILE A 38 -0.52 4.00 8.91
N GLY A 39 0.47 3.90 8.02
CA GLY A 39 1.33 2.72 7.89
C GLY A 39 2.05 2.35 9.18
N LYS A 40 2.63 3.33 9.88
CA LYS A 40 3.28 3.12 11.19
C LYS A 40 2.29 2.59 12.23
N ALA A 41 1.08 3.14 12.27
CA ALA A 41 0.07 2.69 13.23
C ALA A 41 -0.40 1.27 12.94
N LEU A 42 -0.65 0.93 11.66
CA LEU A 42 -0.98 -0.43 11.23
C LEU A 42 0.13 -1.44 11.53
N PHE A 43 1.39 -1.05 11.28
CA PHE A 43 2.55 -1.89 11.57
C PHE A 43 2.64 -2.21 13.07
N ASN A 44 2.47 -1.20 13.91
CA ASN A 44 2.57 -1.36 15.36
C ASN A 44 1.50 -2.28 15.95
N THR A 45 0.34 -2.42 15.30
CA THR A 45 -0.77 -3.24 15.81
C THR A 45 -0.95 -4.57 15.09
N ARG A 46 -0.51 -4.70 13.84
CA ARG A 46 -0.82 -5.85 12.98
C ARG A 46 0.38 -6.45 12.28
N CYS A 47 0.95 -5.75 11.30
CA CYS A 47 1.84 -6.38 10.33
C CYS A 47 3.26 -6.62 10.84
N GLN A 48 3.84 -7.73 10.40
CA GLN A 48 5.19 -8.13 10.78
C GLN A 48 6.28 -7.34 10.05
N VAL A 49 6.03 -6.90 8.81
CA VAL A 49 7.00 -6.13 8.01
C VAL A 49 6.37 -4.83 7.55
N MET A 50 7.11 -3.73 7.63
CA MET A 50 6.77 -2.49 6.94
C MET A 50 8.00 -1.96 6.22
N VAL A 51 7.80 -1.46 5.00
CA VAL A 51 8.79 -0.65 4.29
C VAL A 51 8.20 0.71 3.96
N ILE A 52 8.98 1.77 4.18
CA ILE A 52 8.57 3.16 3.95
C ILE A 52 9.70 3.95 3.27
N ASN A 53 9.36 4.81 2.33
CA ASN A 53 10.37 5.62 1.60
C ASN A 53 11.00 6.68 2.51
N THR A 54 12.31 6.93 2.41
CA THR A 54 12.98 8.03 3.14
C THR A 54 13.30 9.23 2.26
N GLU A 55 13.19 9.07 0.94
CA GLU A 55 13.38 10.14 -0.04
C GLU A 55 12.07 10.49 -0.76
N HIS A 56 11.93 11.73 -1.23
CA HIS A 56 10.78 12.12 -2.03
C HIS A 56 10.90 11.52 -3.45
N ARG A 57 9.78 11.05 -4.01
CA ARG A 57 9.77 10.37 -5.34
C ARG A 57 10.27 11.22 -6.52
N ASN A 58 10.31 12.55 -6.33
CA ASN A 58 10.80 13.51 -7.32
C ASN A 58 12.25 13.96 -7.05
N GLU A 59 12.92 13.42 -6.04
CA GLU A 59 14.34 13.71 -5.82
C GLU A 59 15.20 13.22 -7.00
N PRO A 60 16.34 13.87 -7.28
CA PRO A 60 17.30 13.38 -8.23
C PRO A 60 17.75 11.96 -7.88
N SER A 61 17.72 11.05 -8.86
CA SER A 61 18.23 9.69 -8.62
C SER A 61 19.72 9.60 -8.93
N PRO A 62 20.50 8.86 -8.13
CA PRO A 62 21.92 8.63 -8.39
C PRO A 62 22.18 7.65 -9.56
N ASP A 63 21.14 7.05 -10.14
CA ASP A 63 21.24 6.13 -11.27
C ASP A 63 20.11 6.38 -12.30
N LEU A 64 19.95 5.45 -13.25
CA LEU A 64 18.97 5.56 -14.34
C LEU A 64 17.51 5.31 -13.92
N TYR A 65 17.25 4.93 -12.66
CA TYR A 65 15.90 4.61 -12.18
C TYR A 65 15.29 5.77 -11.40
N SER A 66 13.96 5.90 -11.42
CA SER A 66 13.27 6.89 -10.59
C SER A 66 13.47 6.63 -9.08
N MET A 67 13.48 7.70 -8.28
CA MET A 67 13.39 7.61 -6.80
C MET A 67 12.02 7.13 -6.31
N ASP A 68 11.03 7.04 -7.19
CA ASP A 68 9.72 6.46 -6.88
C ASP A 68 9.81 4.95 -6.57
N TYR A 69 9.62 4.62 -5.29
CA TYR A 69 9.58 3.25 -4.76
C TYR A 69 8.61 2.32 -5.51
N SER A 70 7.52 2.86 -6.06
CA SER A 70 6.47 2.12 -6.78
C SER A 70 6.88 1.75 -8.19
N HIS A 71 7.96 2.35 -8.72
CA HIS A 71 8.43 2.16 -10.08
C HIS A 71 9.85 1.56 -10.16
N ARG A 72 10.57 1.47 -9.03
CA ARG A 72 11.95 1.00 -8.97
C ARG A 72 12.07 -0.53 -8.80
N PRO A 73 12.75 -1.26 -9.71
CA PRO A 73 12.81 -2.73 -9.67
C PRO A 73 13.81 -3.31 -8.67
N SER A 74 14.64 -2.47 -8.06
CA SER A 74 15.68 -2.85 -7.11
C SER A 74 15.72 -1.88 -5.93
N GLY A 75 16.42 -2.27 -4.87
CA GLY A 75 16.51 -1.53 -3.61
C GLY A 75 15.79 -2.23 -2.47
N LEU A 76 15.77 -1.59 -1.30
CA LEU A 76 15.25 -2.18 -0.06
C LEU A 76 13.80 -2.63 -0.19
N HIS A 77 12.97 -1.86 -0.90
CA HIS A 77 11.57 -2.17 -1.15
C HIS A 77 11.36 -3.46 -1.93
N ALA A 78 12.01 -3.58 -3.10
CA ALA A 78 11.90 -4.76 -3.95
C ALA A 78 12.48 -6.00 -3.25
N ALA A 79 13.65 -5.85 -2.61
CA ALA A 79 14.30 -6.93 -1.88
C ALA A 79 13.45 -7.44 -0.72
N ALA A 80 12.83 -6.53 0.05
CA ALA A 80 11.94 -6.88 1.15
C ALA A 80 10.68 -7.59 0.66
N ALA A 81 10.05 -7.11 -0.41
CA ALA A 81 8.87 -7.73 -0.99
C ALA A 81 9.16 -9.18 -1.43
N GLN A 82 10.26 -9.39 -2.13
CA GLN A 82 10.69 -10.72 -2.58
C GLN A 82 11.07 -11.64 -1.40
N ALA A 83 11.77 -11.13 -0.39
CA ALA A 83 12.12 -11.90 0.80
C ALA A 83 10.88 -12.31 1.60
N PHE A 84 9.94 -11.38 1.79
CA PHE A 84 8.68 -11.65 2.49
C PHE A 84 7.83 -12.67 1.73
N ALA A 85 7.69 -12.54 0.41
CA ALA A 85 6.97 -13.50 -0.43
C ALA A 85 7.57 -14.91 -0.39
N ARG A 86 8.91 -15.03 -0.37
CA ARG A 86 9.57 -16.35 -0.19
C ARG A 86 9.28 -16.97 1.17
N ARG A 87 9.19 -16.16 2.22
CA ARG A 87 8.98 -16.65 3.59
C ARG A 87 7.51 -16.95 3.90
N TYR A 88 6.58 -16.20 3.32
CA TYR A 88 5.15 -16.27 3.58
C TYR A 88 4.35 -16.23 2.26
N PRO A 89 4.43 -17.26 1.40
CA PRO A 89 3.86 -17.22 0.05
C PRO A 89 2.33 -17.12 -0.01
N ALA A 90 1.64 -17.45 1.09
CA ALA A 90 0.18 -17.34 1.23
C ALA A 90 -0.29 -16.02 1.86
N SER A 91 0.64 -15.14 2.26
CA SER A 91 0.34 -13.84 2.84
C SER A 91 0.16 -12.75 1.77
N HIS A 92 -0.08 -11.52 2.22
CA HIS A 92 -0.23 -10.36 1.33
C HIS A 92 0.74 -9.23 1.66
N LEU A 93 1.16 -8.54 0.60
CA LEU A 93 1.77 -7.22 0.64
C LEU A 93 0.67 -6.19 0.34
N TYR A 94 0.42 -5.31 1.30
CA TYR A 94 -0.49 -4.17 1.13
C TYR A 94 0.32 -2.90 0.92
N GLN A 95 0.19 -2.30 -0.26
CA GLN A 95 0.81 -1.03 -0.55
C GLN A 95 -0.22 0.09 -0.46
N ILE A 96 0.07 1.05 0.40
CA ILE A 96 -0.85 2.14 0.73
C ILE A 96 -0.41 3.41 0.03
N HIS A 97 -1.34 3.98 -0.72
CA HIS A 97 -1.22 5.24 -1.43
C HIS A 97 -2.31 6.22 -0.99
N GLY A 98 -2.12 7.49 -1.37
CA GLY A 98 -3.09 8.53 -1.16
C GLY A 98 -3.49 9.19 -2.47
N PHE A 99 -4.79 9.48 -2.63
CA PHE A 99 -5.28 10.25 -3.77
C PHE A 99 -6.14 11.44 -3.35
N ASN A 100 -6.42 12.30 -4.32
CA ASN A 100 -7.38 13.40 -4.21
C ASN A 100 -8.61 13.08 -5.08
N GLN A 101 -9.78 12.99 -4.44
CA GLN A 101 -11.08 12.74 -5.05
C GLN A 101 -11.43 13.77 -6.14
N ASP A 102 -11.13 15.05 -5.94
CA ASP A 102 -11.40 16.13 -6.91
C ASP A 102 -10.65 15.94 -8.22
N LYS A 103 -9.53 15.20 -8.18
CA LYS A 103 -8.71 14.89 -9.36
C LYS A 103 -9.14 13.60 -10.06
N ARG A 104 -10.24 12.96 -9.63
CA ARG A 104 -10.75 11.70 -10.21
C ARG A 104 -11.71 11.96 -11.36
N ARG A 105 -11.69 11.05 -12.33
CA ARG A 105 -12.48 11.19 -13.57
C ARG A 105 -13.81 10.45 -13.48
N THR A 106 -13.83 9.32 -12.80
CA THR A 106 -15.03 8.49 -12.66
C THR A 106 -15.91 8.97 -11.51
N ALA A 107 -17.22 8.72 -11.58
CA ALA A 107 -18.14 9.05 -10.49
C ALA A 107 -17.76 8.34 -9.19
N HIS A 108 -17.49 7.02 -9.26
CA HIS A 108 -17.02 6.27 -8.10
C HIS A 108 -15.68 6.79 -7.58
N GLY A 109 -14.72 7.13 -8.45
CA GLY A 109 -13.44 7.70 -8.03
C GLY A 109 -13.59 8.99 -7.22
N ARG A 110 -14.52 9.87 -7.62
CA ARG A 110 -14.80 11.13 -6.90
C ARG A 110 -15.45 10.92 -5.53
N LEU A 111 -16.14 9.80 -5.33
CA LEU A 111 -16.79 9.46 -4.05
C LEU A 111 -15.92 8.53 -3.19
N ALA A 112 -14.97 7.84 -3.79
CA ALA A 112 -14.23 6.76 -3.15
C ALA A 112 -13.47 7.22 -1.91
N ASP A 113 -13.62 6.48 -0.82
CA ASP A 113 -12.72 6.52 0.32
C ASP A 113 -11.57 5.54 0.16
N PHE A 114 -11.87 4.38 -0.41
CA PHE A 114 -10.92 3.35 -0.75
C PHE A 114 -11.09 2.92 -2.21
N ILE A 115 -9.97 2.82 -2.93
CA ILE A 115 -9.89 2.10 -4.19
C ILE A 115 -8.88 0.97 -4.01
N ILE A 116 -9.31 -0.27 -4.21
CA ILE A 116 -8.44 -1.45 -4.07
C ILE A 116 -8.22 -2.14 -5.40
N SER A 117 -7.03 -2.71 -5.59
CA SER A 117 -6.62 -3.35 -6.84
C SER A 117 -5.56 -4.42 -6.63
N GLN A 118 -5.53 -5.42 -7.51
CA GLN A 118 -4.39 -6.33 -7.71
C GLN A 118 -3.83 -6.21 -9.14
N GLY A 119 -3.97 -5.04 -9.74
CA GLY A 119 -3.59 -4.79 -11.14
C GLY A 119 -4.73 -5.16 -12.09
N ARG A 120 -4.47 -6.06 -13.03
CA ARG A 120 -5.44 -6.40 -14.11
C ARG A 120 -6.40 -7.55 -13.75
N GLN A 121 -6.14 -8.27 -12.67
CA GLN A 121 -6.90 -9.44 -12.28
C GLN A 121 -7.36 -9.30 -10.83
N ASN A 122 -8.57 -9.74 -10.53
CA ASN A 122 -9.11 -9.76 -9.18
C ASN A 122 -9.11 -11.19 -8.66
N THR A 123 -8.65 -11.36 -7.42
CA THR A 123 -8.71 -12.65 -6.71
C THR A 123 -9.79 -12.64 -5.63
N PRO A 124 -10.20 -13.81 -5.10
CA PRO A 124 -11.11 -13.87 -3.95
C PRO A 124 -10.63 -13.06 -2.74
N ALA A 125 -9.30 -12.98 -2.52
CA ALA A 125 -8.73 -12.17 -1.44
C ALA A 125 -9.03 -10.67 -1.59
N LEU A 126 -8.99 -10.14 -2.83
CA LEU A 126 -9.38 -8.75 -3.08
C LEU A 126 -10.87 -8.52 -2.85
N ALA A 127 -11.71 -9.49 -3.24
CA ALA A 127 -13.14 -9.42 -2.99
C ALA A 127 -13.46 -9.41 -1.49
N GLN A 128 -12.82 -10.29 -0.71
CA GLN A 128 -12.95 -10.34 0.75
C GLN A 128 -12.47 -9.04 1.42
N LEU A 129 -11.32 -8.50 0.98
CA LEU A 129 -10.84 -7.21 1.44
C LEU A 129 -11.87 -6.11 1.17
N GLY A 130 -12.43 -6.06 -0.04
CA GLY A 130 -13.46 -5.09 -0.41
C GLY A 130 -14.71 -5.18 0.46
N GLN A 131 -15.18 -6.40 0.76
CA GLN A 131 -16.32 -6.63 1.67
C GLN A 131 -16.02 -6.23 3.13
N CYS A 132 -14.78 -6.38 3.58
CA CYS A 132 -14.39 -5.92 4.90
C CYS A 132 -14.35 -4.39 4.95
N LEU A 133 -13.66 -3.77 3.99
CA LEU A 133 -13.52 -2.32 3.89
C LEU A 133 -14.84 -1.60 3.65
N SER A 134 -15.81 -2.25 2.99
CA SER A 134 -17.16 -1.67 2.82
C SER A 134 -17.89 -1.44 4.15
N LYS A 135 -17.49 -2.14 5.22
CA LYS A 135 -18.00 -1.91 6.59
C LYS A 135 -17.34 -0.69 7.25
N VAL A 136 -16.15 -0.31 6.79
CA VAL A 136 -15.44 0.91 7.24
C VAL A 136 -15.96 2.13 6.48
N SER A 137 -16.18 1.98 5.17
CA SER A 137 -16.85 2.97 4.32
C SER A 137 -17.54 2.30 3.14
N GLU A 138 -18.82 2.64 2.93
CA GLU A 138 -19.60 2.22 1.77
C GLU A 138 -19.01 2.70 0.44
N HIS A 139 -18.15 3.73 0.47
CA HIS A 139 -17.42 4.24 -0.69
C HIS A 139 -16.11 3.49 -0.92
N THR A 140 -16.15 2.16 -0.81
CA THR A 140 -15.05 1.25 -1.16
C THR A 140 -15.30 0.67 -2.55
N TYR A 141 -14.37 0.87 -3.47
CA TYR A 141 -14.51 0.42 -4.85
C TYR A 141 -13.31 -0.41 -5.33
N GLN A 142 -13.57 -1.38 -6.18
CA GLN A 142 -12.58 -2.28 -6.76
C GLN A 142 -12.26 -1.89 -8.21
N TYR A 143 -10.96 -1.74 -8.50
CA TYR A 143 -10.47 -1.70 -9.87
C TYR A 143 -10.43 -3.13 -10.46
N PRO A 144 -10.64 -3.32 -11.78
CA PRO A 144 -11.11 -2.34 -12.77
C PRO A 144 -12.64 -2.24 -12.88
N HIS A 145 -13.37 -3.10 -12.18
CA HIS A 145 -14.80 -3.33 -12.44
C HIS A 145 -15.72 -2.20 -11.95
N GLN A 146 -15.47 -1.68 -10.76
CA GLN A 146 -16.27 -0.59 -10.19
C GLN A 146 -15.65 0.77 -10.49
N VAL A 147 -14.33 0.84 -10.59
CA VAL A 147 -13.59 2.07 -10.91
C VAL A 147 -12.47 1.77 -11.90
N SER A 148 -12.31 2.59 -12.93
CA SER A 148 -11.36 2.36 -14.03
C SER A 148 -10.09 3.22 -13.95
N GLU A 149 -9.80 3.78 -12.79
CA GLU A 149 -8.59 4.57 -12.50
C GLU A 149 -7.93 4.07 -11.21
N LEU A 150 -6.67 4.49 -10.96
CA LEU A 150 -5.92 4.13 -9.74
C LEU A 150 -5.66 2.62 -9.53
N GLY A 151 -5.66 1.83 -10.61
CA GLY A 151 -5.48 0.39 -10.52
C GLY A 151 -4.06 -0.11 -10.21
N GLY A 152 -3.06 0.74 -10.03
CA GLY A 152 -1.68 0.32 -9.75
C GLY A 152 -1.02 -0.54 -10.85
N THR A 153 -1.59 -0.61 -12.06
CA THR A 153 -1.21 -1.60 -13.09
C THR A 153 0.22 -1.46 -13.65
N ARG A 154 0.89 -0.34 -13.39
CA ARG A 154 2.28 -0.08 -13.78
C ARG A 154 3.26 -0.24 -12.62
N ASN A 155 2.77 -0.60 -11.44
CA ASN A 155 3.58 -0.76 -10.25
C ASN A 155 4.61 -1.87 -10.44
N VAL A 156 5.80 -1.63 -9.92
CA VAL A 156 6.92 -2.54 -10.04
C VAL A 156 6.69 -3.88 -9.35
N MET A 157 5.83 -3.93 -8.32
CA MET A 157 5.46 -5.17 -7.63
C MET A 157 4.93 -6.25 -8.58
N HIS A 158 4.26 -5.87 -9.67
CA HIS A 158 3.79 -6.79 -10.70
C HIS A 158 4.91 -7.46 -11.53
N ARG A 159 6.15 -6.96 -11.43
CA ARG A 159 7.32 -7.43 -12.20
C ARG A 159 8.38 -8.12 -11.34
N LEU A 160 8.17 -8.23 -10.03
CA LEU A 160 9.15 -8.81 -9.10
C LEU A 160 9.07 -10.33 -8.93
N GLY A 161 8.18 -11.01 -9.67
CA GLY A 161 7.96 -12.45 -9.55
C GLY A 161 7.27 -12.86 -8.25
N LEU A 162 6.42 -11.99 -7.69
CA LEU A 162 5.62 -12.29 -6.50
C LEU A 162 4.50 -13.30 -6.85
N PRO A 163 4.03 -14.12 -5.88
CA PRO A 163 2.90 -15.02 -6.10
C PRO A 163 1.67 -14.28 -6.64
N ALA A 164 0.83 -14.98 -7.41
CA ALA A 164 -0.42 -14.41 -7.91
C ALA A 164 -1.31 -13.97 -6.75
N GLY A 165 -1.85 -12.74 -6.82
CA GLY A 165 -2.68 -12.17 -5.76
C GLY A 165 -1.93 -11.72 -4.50
N PHE A 166 -0.60 -11.84 -4.46
CA PHE A 166 0.20 -11.45 -3.30
C PHE A 166 0.18 -9.94 -3.04
N PHE A 167 0.31 -9.16 -4.11
CA PHE A 167 0.34 -7.70 -4.05
C PHE A 167 -1.07 -7.11 -4.14
N ILE A 168 -1.44 -6.33 -3.12
CA ILE A 168 -2.68 -5.57 -3.04
C ILE A 168 -2.34 -4.08 -2.95
N HIS A 169 -2.87 -3.31 -3.88
CA HIS A 169 -2.74 -1.86 -3.95
C HIS A 169 -3.98 -1.21 -3.34
N ILE A 170 -3.78 -0.32 -2.37
CA ILE A 170 -4.86 0.39 -1.65
C ILE A 170 -4.62 1.90 -1.78
N GLU A 171 -5.57 2.56 -2.41
CA GLU A 171 -5.59 4.01 -2.59
C GLU A 171 -6.60 4.62 -1.63
N ILE A 172 -6.16 5.55 -0.78
CA ILE A 172 -6.98 6.13 0.28
C ILE A 172 -7.23 7.62 0.00
N SER A 173 -8.49 8.04 0.04
CA SER A 173 -8.87 9.45 -0.16
C SER A 173 -8.25 10.35 0.91
N ARG A 174 -8.12 11.64 0.64
CA ARG A 174 -7.65 12.60 1.66
C ARG A 174 -8.58 12.62 2.89
N PRO A 175 -9.92 12.78 2.76
CA PRO A 175 -10.82 12.76 3.91
C PRO A 175 -10.72 11.46 4.72
N MET A 176 -10.63 10.30 4.05
CA MET A 176 -10.48 9.02 4.75
C MET A 176 -9.13 8.91 5.47
N ARG A 177 -8.02 9.39 4.88
CA ARG A 177 -6.73 9.45 5.60
C ARG A 177 -6.78 10.32 6.85
N GLU A 178 -7.44 11.48 6.77
CA GLU A 178 -7.65 12.37 7.92
C GLU A 178 -8.51 11.68 9.00
N ARG A 179 -9.55 10.95 8.60
CA ARG A 179 -10.39 10.15 9.51
C ARG A 179 -9.63 9.01 10.17
N LEU A 180 -8.83 8.26 9.40
CA LEU A 180 -8.00 7.16 9.92
C LEU A 180 -6.97 7.65 10.94
N VAL A 181 -6.43 8.86 10.78
CA VAL A 181 -5.49 9.44 11.75
C VAL A 181 -6.20 9.99 12.99
N SER A 182 -7.38 10.57 12.84
CA SER A 182 -8.10 11.24 13.94
C SER A 182 -9.02 10.32 14.74
N ASN A 183 -9.42 9.17 14.19
CA ASN A 183 -10.35 8.23 14.82
C ASN A 183 -9.72 6.84 14.99
N PRO A 184 -9.24 6.51 16.21
CA PRO A 184 -8.62 5.21 16.50
C PRO A 184 -9.53 4.01 16.23
N HIS A 185 -10.84 4.15 16.42
CA HIS A 185 -11.79 3.07 16.13
C HIS A 185 -11.86 2.79 14.62
N THR A 186 -11.91 3.83 13.79
CA THR A 186 -11.90 3.66 12.32
C THR A 186 -10.59 3.04 11.85
N LEU A 187 -9.45 3.47 12.41
CA LEU A 187 -8.15 2.87 12.12
C LEU A 187 -8.08 1.39 12.49
N GLU A 188 -8.63 1.03 13.64
CA GLU A 188 -8.66 -0.35 14.10
C GLU A 188 -9.53 -1.23 13.18
N GLN A 189 -10.70 -0.75 12.76
CA GLN A 189 -11.53 -1.46 11.78
C GLN A 189 -10.82 -1.61 10.43
N PHE A 190 -10.09 -0.60 9.98
CA PHE A 190 -9.25 -0.71 8.79
C PHE A 190 -8.14 -1.76 8.95
N ALA A 191 -7.46 -1.75 10.10
CA ALA A 191 -6.38 -2.68 10.41
C ALA A 191 -6.84 -4.14 10.44
N LEU A 192 -8.06 -4.40 10.93
CA LEU A 192 -8.67 -5.73 10.97
C LEU A 192 -8.95 -6.31 9.58
N CYS A 193 -9.02 -5.49 8.53
CA CYS A 193 -9.25 -5.97 7.16
C CYS A 193 -7.99 -6.48 6.44
N LEU A 194 -6.79 -6.28 6.99
CA LEU A 194 -5.52 -6.58 6.31
C LEU A 194 -4.95 -7.98 6.65
N ILE A 195 -5.77 -8.90 7.17
CA ILE A 195 -5.38 -10.25 7.61
C ILE A 195 -6.47 -11.28 7.33
#